data_AF-A0A6C0C470-F1
#
_entry.id   AF-A0A6C0C470-F1
#
_cell.length_a   1.000
_cell.length_b   1.000
_cell.length_c   1.000
_cell.angle_alpha   90.00
_cell.angle_beta   90.00
_cell.angle_gamma   90.00
#
_symmetry.space_group_name_H-M   'P 1'
#
loop_
_entity.id
_entity.type
_entity.pdbx_description
1 polymer ?
#
loop_
_entity_poly.entity_id
_entity_poly.type
_entity_poly.pdbx_seq_one_letter_code
_entity_poly.pdbx_strand_id
1 'polypeptide(L)'
;MVLRQICPPALIYLIFSITQVSIDTVQGSYNTALIKIWVAFVFTILLNYLCINGLDVVSWLIVFIPFILMTVIVSMLLVMFGLNPNTGKLNVAYDKTTAKERPDARSDARKQRQTYQDKIDRFSSEEYAKWRKYKESSQTNTGYDQSNISSDQQKVLNDAVSTRAGLDCDPLHSDCPKVN
;
A
#
# COMPACT_ATOMS: atom_id res chain seq x y z
N MET A 1 16.28 -47.06 -14.54
CA MET A 1 15.26 -48.12 -14.75
C MET A 1 14.08 -48.09 -13.77
N VAL A 2 13.96 -47.11 -12.86
CA VAL A 2 12.88 -47.04 -11.85
C VAL A 2 11.57 -46.45 -12.41
N LEU A 3 11.65 -45.58 -13.42
CA LEU A 3 10.49 -44.96 -14.08
C LEU A 3 9.75 -45.90 -15.06
N ARG A 4 10.31 -47.06 -15.41
CA ARG A 4 9.67 -48.04 -16.32
C ARG A 4 8.69 -48.99 -15.62
N GLN A 5 8.66 -48.96 -14.29
CA GLN A 5 7.81 -49.80 -13.43
C GLN A 5 6.68 -48.99 -12.77
N ILE A 6 6.66 -47.66 -12.97
CA ILE A 6 5.61 -46.81 -12.41
C ILE A 6 4.47 -46.74 -13.42
N CYS A 7 3.26 -47.07 -12.95
CA CYS A 7 2.10 -47.11 -13.80
C CYS A 7 1.65 -45.72 -14.27
N PRO A 8 1.07 -45.62 -15.49
CA PRO A 8 0.59 -44.35 -16.03
C PRO A 8 -0.30 -43.55 -15.08
N PRO A 9 -1.32 -44.13 -14.40
CA PRO A 9 -2.17 -43.37 -13.48
C PRO A 9 -1.43 -42.89 -12.21
N ALA A 10 -0.47 -43.67 -11.70
CA ALA A 10 0.33 -43.29 -10.53
C ALA A 10 1.28 -42.13 -10.83
N LEU A 11 1.89 -42.12 -12.02
CA LEU A 11 2.78 -41.05 -12.45
C LEU A 11 2.05 -39.72 -12.62
N ILE A 12 0.87 -39.74 -13.26
CA ILE A 12 0.05 -38.53 -13.45
C ILE A 12 -0.40 -37.97 -12.10
N TYR A 13 -0.85 -38.84 -11.19
CA TYR A 13 -1.24 -38.44 -9.84
C TYR A 13 -0.09 -37.78 -9.07
N LEU A 14 1.11 -38.37 -9.13
CA LEU A 14 2.31 -37.82 -8.47
C LEU A 14 2.61 -36.39 -8.95
N ILE A 15 2.65 -36.16 -10.27
CA ILE A 15 2.91 -34.82 -10.84
C ILE A 15 1.83 -33.83 -10.41
N PHE A 16 0.56 -34.23 -10.51
CA PHE A 16 -0.57 -33.40 -10.14
C PHE A 16 -0.55 -33.01 -8.65
N SER A 17 -0.28 -33.97 -7.76
CA SER A 17 -0.15 -33.71 -6.33
C SER A 17 1.02 -32.79 -6.01
N ILE A 18 2.17 -32.93 -6.68
CA ILE A 18 3.30 -31.99 -6.51
C ILE A 18 2.88 -30.56 -6.89
N THR A 19 2.20 -30.39 -8.03
CA THR A 19 1.72 -29.07 -8.44
C THR A 19 0.75 -28.48 -7.43
N GLN A 20 -0.22 -29.27 -6.95
CA GLN A 20 -1.17 -28.81 -5.94
C GLN A 20 -0.49 -28.38 -4.64
N VAL A 21 0.39 -29.24 -4.10
CA VAL A 21 1.17 -28.93 -2.88
C VAL A 21 1.99 -27.66 -3.07
N SER A 22 2.55 -27.44 -4.26
CA SER A 22 3.30 -26.22 -4.57
C SER A 22 2.41 -24.98 -4.50
N ILE A 23 1.17 -25.05 -5.03
CA ILE A 23 0.18 -23.97 -4.95
C ILE A 23 -0.22 -23.70 -3.49
N ASP A 24 -0.44 -24.74 -2.68
CA ASP A 24 -0.78 -24.56 -1.27
C ASP A 24 0.39 -23.97 -0.45
N THR A 25 1.63 -24.30 -0.84
CA THR A 25 2.85 -23.78 -0.20
C THR A 25 3.04 -22.30 -0.50
N VAL A 26 2.78 -21.83 -1.73
CA VAL A 26 2.89 -20.40 -2.06
C VAL A 26 1.81 -19.54 -1.39
N GLN A 27 0.68 -20.14 -0.99
CA GLN A 27 -0.37 -19.47 -0.21
C GLN A 27 -0.06 -19.40 1.29
N GLY A 28 1.11 -19.88 1.73
CA GLY A 28 1.56 -19.80 3.14
C GLY A 28 0.86 -20.79 4.08
N SER A 29 0.06 -21.71 3.56
CA SER A 29 -0.69 -22.71 4.36
C SER A 29 0.12 -23.99 4.56
N TYR A 30 1.28 -23.88 5.24
CA TYR A 30 2.23 -24.99 5.41
C TYR A 30 1.63 -26.23 6.09
N ASN A 31 0.76 -26.05 7.08
CA ASN A 31 0.09 -27.17 7.77
C ASN A 31 -0.73 -28.03 6.80
N THR A 32 -1.45 -27.36 5.88
CA THR A 32 -2.25 -28.04 4.86
C THR A 32 -1.36 -28.68 3.80
N ALA A 33 -0.27 -28.02 3.41
CA ALA A 33 0.70 -28.56 2.46
C ALA A 33 1.35 -29.86 2.97
N LEU A 34 1.72 -29.92 4.26
CA LEU A 34 2.31 -31.13 4.87
C LEU A 34 1.34 -32.33 4.86
N ILE A 35 0.07 -32.11 5.20
CA ILE A 35 -0.95 -33.16 5.12
C ILE A 35 -1.12 -33.63 3.67
N LYS A 36 -1.17 -32.72 2.71
CA LYS A 36 -1.28 -33.06 1.29
C LYS A 36 -0.08 -33.84 0.76
N ILE A 37 1.14 -33.55 1.22
CA ILE A 37 2.35 -34.34 0.89
C ILE A 37 2.23 -35.76 1.42
N TRP A 38 1.84 -35.92 2.69
CA TRP A 38 1.67 -37.24 3.30
C TRP A 38 0.60 -38.07 2.59
N VAL A 39 -0.55 -37.45 2.34
CA VAL A 39 -1.66 -38.07 1.60
C VAL A 39 -1.22 -38.45 0.18
N ALA A 40 -0.54 -37.56 -0.54
CA ALA A 40 -0.03 -37.84 -1.88
C ALA A 40 0.93 -39.03 -1.90
N PHE A 41 1.81 -39.15 -0.89
CA PHE A 41 2.73 -40.28 -0.77
C PHE A 41 1.99 -41.61 -0.57
N VAL A 42 1.02 -41.65 0.35
CA VAL A 42 0.19 -42.85 0.60
C VAL A 42 -0.60 -43.25 -0.64
N PHE A 43 -1.26 -42.29 -1.31
CA PHE A 43 -2.01 -42.56 -2.53
C PHE A 43 -1.12 -43.04 -3.68
N THR A 44 0.10 -42.50 -3.81
CA THR A 44 1.04 -42.94 -4.84
C THR A 44 1.46 -44.40 -4.64
N ILE A 45 1.75 -44.80 -3.40
CA ILE A 45 2.06 -46.21 -3.07
C ILE A 45 0.85 -47.11 -3.36
N LEU A 46 -0.34 -46.67 -2.95
CA LEU A 46 -1.58 -47.40 -3.17
C LEU A 46 -1.83 -47.63 -4.66
N LEU A 47 -1.76 -46.59 -5.48
CA LEU A 47 -1.96 -46.67 -6.94
C LEU A 47 -0.91 -47.56 -7.62
N ASN A 48 0.34 -47.51 -7.15
CA ASN A 48 1.41 -48.38 -7.64
C ASN A 48 1.10 -49.86 -7.35
N TYR A 49 0.63 -50.17 -6.13
CA TYR A 49 0.24 -51.54 -5.76
C TYR A 49 -0.98 -52.04 -6.54
N LEU A 50 -2.04 -51.22 -6.68
CA LEU A 50 -3.24 -51.59 -7.43
C LEU A 50 -2.92 -51.89 -8.90
N CYS A 51 -2.02 -51.11 -9.49
CA CYS A 51 -1.64 -51.30 -10.88
C CYS A 51 -0.81 -52.58 -11.11
N ILE A 52 0.12 -52.92 -10.22
CA ILE A 52 0.89 -54.18 -10.31
C ILE A 52 -0.03 -55.40 -10.26
N ASN A 53 -1.18 -55.30 -9.57
CA ASN A 53 -2.20 -56.33 -9.54
C ASN A 53 -3.07 -56.41 -10.82
N GLY A 54 -2.80 -55.58 -11.83
CA GLY A 54 -3.54 -55.57 -13.10
C GLY A 54 -4.83 -54.75 -13.08
N LEU A 55 -5.10 -53.97 -12.02
CA LEU A 55 -6.30 -53.13 -11.87
C LEU A 55 -6.08 -51.71 -12.39
N ASP A 56 -5.55 -51.57 -13.60
CA ASP A 56 -5.28 -50.26 -14.21
C ASP A 56 -6.55 -49.41 -14.35
N VAL A 57 -7.68 -50.05 -14.71
CA VAL A 57 -9.00 -49.39 -14.85
C VAL A 57 -9.49 -48.79 -13.52
N VAL A 58 -9.30 -49.51 -12.41
CA VAL A 58 -9.72 -49.03 -11.07
C VAL A 58 -8.84 -47.85 -10.63
N SER A 59 -7.54 -47.91 -10.93
CA SER A 59 -6.59 -46.83 -10.65
C SER A 59 -6.98 -45.53 -11.36
N TRP A 60 -7.43 -45.62 -12.63
CA TRP A 60 -7.89 -44.46 -13.39
C TRP A 60 -9.15 -43.81 -12.79
N LEU A 61 -10.09 -44.61 -12.28
CA LEU A 61 -11.29 -44.12 -11.60
C LEU A 61 -10.95 -43.35 -10.31
N ILE A 62 -9.98 -43.84 -9.53
CA ILE A 62 -9.54 -43.16 -8.30
C ILE A 62 -8.94 -41.78 -8.60
N VAL A 63 -8.15 -41.66 -9.67
CA VAL A 63 -7.57 -40.37 -10.10
C VAL A 63 -8.65 -39.40 -10.62
N PHE A 64 -9.75 -39.93 -11.15
CA PHE A 64 -10.87 -39.11 -11.63
C PHE A 64 -11.68 -38.45 -10.51
N ILE A 65 -11.86 -39.13 -9.37
CA ILE A 65 -12.65 -38.63 -8.24
C ILE A 65 -12.23 -37.21 -7.78
N PRO A 66 -10.95 -36.93 -7.46
CA PRO A 66 -10.55 -35.60 -7.01
C PRO A 66 -10.72 -34.54 -8.10
N PHE A 67 -10.55 -34.89 -9.38
CA PHE A 67 -10.71 -33.96 -10.48
C PHE A 67 -12.19 -33.54 -10.64
N ILE A 68 -13.11 -34.51 -10.58
CA ILE A 68 -14.55 -34.24 -10.62
C ILE A 68 -14.99 -33.44 -9.39
N LEU A 69 -14.53 -33.79 -8.19
CA LEU A 69 -14.90 -33.07 -6.98
C LEU A 69 -14.39 -31.62 -6.98
N MET A 70 -13.14 -31.38 -7.41
CA MET A 70 -12.59 -30.02 -7.51
C MET A 70 -13.37 -29.17 -8.51
N THR A 71 -13.71 -29.72 -9.68
CA THR A 71 -14.49 -29.00 -10.70
C THR A 71 -15.92 -28.72 -10.23
N VAL A 72 -16.59 -29.68 -9.59
CA VAL A 72 -17.94 -29.50 -9.05
C VAL A 72 -17.97 -28.44 -7.95
N ILE A 73 -17.07 -28.51 -6.96
CA ILE A 73 -17.03 -27.52 -5.87
C ILE A 73 -16.75 -26.12 -6.42
N VAL A 74 -15.77 -25.97 -7.32
CA VAL A 74 -15.47 -24.67 -7.94
C VAL A 74 -16.65 -24.14 -8.75
N SER A 75 -17.33 -25.00 -9.53
CA SER A 75 -18.52 -24.61 -10.28
C SER A 75 -19.67 -24.17 -9.36
N MET A 76 -19.91 -24.88 -8.26
CA MET A 76 -20.94 -24.52 -7.28
C MET A 76 -20.62 -23.19 -6.60
N LEU A 77 -19.35 -22.96 -6.24
CA LEU A 77 -18.92 -21.67 -5.68
C LEU A 77 -19.13 -20.52 -6.68
N LEU A 78 -18.80 -20.71 -7.95
CA LEU A 78 -19.01 -19.71 -9.00
C LEU A 78 -20.50 -19.39 -9.20
N VAL A 79 -21.36 -20.42 -9.20
CA VAL A 79 -22.81 -20.27 -9.29
C VAL A 79 -23.37 -19.56 -8.05
N MET A 80 -22.95 -19.96 -6.84
CA MET A 80 -23.39 -19.31 -5.59
C MET A 80 -22.93 -17.85 -5.50
N PHE A 81 -21.77 -17.51 -6.04
CA PHE A 81 -21.28 -16.14 -6.12
C PHE A 81 -21.83 -15.36 -7.32
N GLY A 82 -22.63 -15.98 -8.18
CA GLY A 82 -23.23 -15.33 -9.35
C GLY A 82 -22.20 -14.94 -10.43
N LEU A 83 -21.01 -15.54 -10.42
CA LEU A 83 -19.98 -15.32 -11.44
C LEU A 83 -20.25 -16.28 -12.60
N ASN A 84 -20.42 -15.72 -13.80
CA ASN A 84 -20.61 -16.51 -15.00
C ASN A 84 -19.23 -17.09 -15.44
N PRO A 85 -19.00 -18.42 -15.35
CA PRO A 85 -17.67 -19.03 -15.49
C PRO A 85 -17.04 -18.81 -16.88
N ASN A 86 -17.85 -18.41 -17.87
CA ASN A 86 -17.41 -18.20 -19.25
C ASN A 86 -17.02 -16.76 -19.61
N THR A 87 -17.35 -15.77 -18.78
CA THR A 87 -17.12 -14.34 -19.14
C THR A 87 -16.34 -13.55 -18.10
N GLY A 88 -16.10 -14.10 -16.90
CA GLY A 88 -15.38 -13.39 -15.82
C GLY A 88 -16.04 -12.06 -15.42
N LYS A 89 -17.24 -11.79 -15.91
CA LYS A 89 -18.03 -10.59 -15.67
C LYS A 89 -19.25 -11.00 -14.86
N LEU A 90 -19.51 -10.28 -13.77
CA LEU A 90 -20.77 -10.44 -13.05
C LEU A 90 -21.92 -10.12 -14.02
N ASN A 91 -22.80 -11.10 -14.26
CA ASN A 91 -24.13 -10.82 -14.79
C ASN A 91 -24.98 -10.29 -13.64
N VAL A 92 -24.65 -9.08 -13.16
CA VAL A 92 -25.67 -8.29 -12.49
C VAL A 92 -26.65 -7.94 -13.61
N ALA A 93 -27.83 -8.58 -13.59
CA ALA A 93 -28.98 -8.04 -14.29
C ALA A 93 -29.22 -6.65 -13.68
N TYR A 94 -28.61 -5.64 -14.29
CA TYR A 94 -28.83 -4.25 -13.94
C TYR A 94 -30.24 -3.94 -14.42
N ASP A 95 -31.21 -4.23 -13.55
CA ASP A 95 -32.55 -3.70 -13.68
C ASP A 95 -32.42 -2.17 -13.68
N LYS A 96 -32.48 -1.58 -14.88
CA LYS A 96 -32.37 -0.14 -15.09
C LYS A 96 -33.51 0.64 -14.42
N THR A 97 -34.50 -0.04 -13.83
CA THR A 97 -35.69 0.60 -13.25
C THR A 97 -35.55 0.98 -11.77
N THR A 98 -34.46 0.64 -11.09
CA THR A 98 -34.13 1.21 -9.75
C THR A 98 -32.63 1.43 -9.57
N ALA A 99 -32.00 2.13 -10.52
CA ALA A 99 -30.68 2.70 -10.32
C ALA A 99 -30.75 3.93 -9.38
N LYS A 100 -31.00 3.70 -8.10
CA LYS A 100 -30.52 4.65 -7.09
C LYS A 100 -29.01 4.50 -7.13
N GLU A 101 -28.32 5.40 -7.82
CA GLU A 101 -26.86 5.53 -7.79
C GLU A 101 -26.44 5.37 -6.33
N ARG A 102 -25.89 4.20 -5.97
CA ARG A 102 -25.26 4.06 -4.67
C ARG A 102 -24.04 4.95 -4.78
N PRO A 103 -24.00 6.09 -4.07
CA PRO A 103 -22.90 7.00 -4.24
C PRO A 103 -21.66 6.23 -3.83
N ASP A 104 -20.73 6.11 -4.77
CA ASP A 104 -19.52 5.36 -4.56
C ASP A 104 -18.83 6.01 -3.36
N ALA A 105 -18.70 5.28 -2.24
CA ALA A 105 -18.18 5.85 -0.98
C ALA A 105 -16.79 6.47 -1.19
N ARG A 106 -16.07 5.99 -2.21
CA ARG A 106 -14.81 6.55 -2.67
C ARG A 106 -14.95 7.91 -3.35
N SER A 107 -16.04 8.13 -4.10
CA SER A 107 -16.35 9.41 -4.76
C SER A 107 -16.80 10.48 -3.76
N ASP A 108 -17.60 10.11 -2.75
CA ASP A 108 -18.06 11.03 -1.71
C ASP A 108 -16.91 11.47 -0.80
N ALA A 109 -16.03 10.53 -0.41
CA ALA A 109 -14.83 10.85 0.36
C ALA A 109 -13.90 11.83 -0.39
N ARG A 110 -13.81 11.73 -1.73
CA ARG A 110 -13.04 12.68 -2.56
C ARG A 110 -13.66 14.08 -2.55
N LYS A 111 -14.99 14.17 -2.73
CA LYS A 111 -15.71 15.45 -2.71
C LYS A 111 -15.63 16.14 -1.35
N GLN A 112 -15.78 15.38 -0.26
CA GLN A 112 -15.63 15.91 1.10
C GLN A 112 -14.22 16.46 1.34
N ARG A 113 -13.19 15.73 0.91
CA ARG A 113 -11.79 16.17 1.05
C ARG A 113 -11.52 17.46 0.27
N GLN A 114 -11.99 17.55 -0.98
CA GLN A 114 -11.89 18.77 -1.80
C GLN A 114 -12.58 19.95 -1.12
N THR A 115 -13.82 19.75 -0.63
CA THR A 115 -14.58 20.81 0.05
C THR A 115 -13.88 21.30 1.33
N TYR A 116 -13.22 20.41 2.05
CA TYR A 116 -12.45 20.78 3.25
C TYR A 116 -11.20 21.58 2.87
N GLN A 117 -10.47 21.17 1.83
CA GLN A 117 -9.33 21.92 1.31
C GLN A 117 -9.73 23.33 0.84
N ASP A 118 -10.80 23.45 0.06
CA ASP A 118 -11.31 24.76 -0.41
C ASP A 118 -11.73 25.70 0.74
N LYS A 119 -12.20 25.14 1.86
CA LYS A 119 -12.52 25.93 3.07
C LYS A 119 -11.26 26.42 3.77
N ILE A 120 -10.24 25.57 3.88
CA ILE A 120 -8.94 25.95 4.46
C ILE A 120 -8.30 27.06 3.64
N ASP A 121 -8.30 26.91 2.31
CA ASP A 121 -7.68 27.89 1.41
C ASP A 121 -8.40 29.25 1.47
N ARG A 122 -9.74 29.25 1.55
CA ARG A 122 -10.52 30.48 1.75
C ARG A 122 -10.24 31.14 3.09
N PHE A 123 -10.29 30.40 4.20
CA PHE A 123 -10.01 30.94 5.54
C PHE A 123 -8.60 31.54 5.61
N SER A 124 -7.61 30.80 5.08
CA SER A 124 -6.22 31.23 4.95
C SER A 124 -6.13 32.55 4.18
N SER A 125 -6.78 32.66 3.02
CA SER A 125 -6.78 33.88 2.21
C SER A 125 -7.40 35.09 2.90
N GLU A 126 -8.49 34.90 3.66
CA GLU A 126 -9.14 35.95 4.45
C GLU A 126 -8.21 36.45 5.57
N GLU A 127 -7.55 35.52 6.26
CA GLU A 127 -6.60 35.86 7.31
C GLU A 127 -5.40 36.63 6.74
N TYR A 128 -4.83 36.19 5.62
CA TYR A 128 -3.75 36.92 4.94
C TYR A 128 -4.19 38.31 4.46
N ALA A 129 -5.43 38.47 3.96
CA ALA A 129 -5.97 39.77 3.57
C ALA A 129 -6.10 40.71 4.77
N LYS A 130 -6.52 40.19 5.94
CA LYS A 130 -6.60 40.94 7.19
C LYS A 130 -5.22 41.36 7.72
N TRP A 131 -4.25 40.44 7.72
CA TRP A 131 -2.87 40.73 8.10
C TRP A 131 -2.23 41.80 7.20
N ARG A 132 -2.50 41.78 5.88
CA ARG A 132 -2.05 42.84 4.95
C ARG A 132 -2.60 44.21 5.32
N LYS A 133 -3.91 44.32 5.60
CA LYS A 133 -4.52 45.59 6.03
C LYS A 133 -3.92 46.12 7.33
N TYR A 134 -3.66 45.25 8.31
CA TYR A 134 -3.01 45.65 9.55
C TYR A 134 -1.59 46.18 9.30
N LYS A 135 -0.79 45.47 8.50
CA LYS A 135 0.57 45.87 8.17
C LYS A 135 0.62 47.20 7.42
N GLU A 136 -0.27 47.40 6.45
CA GLU A 136 -0.38 48.65 5.69
C GLU A 136 -0.76 49.84 6.59
N SER A 137 -1.66 49.64 7.56
CA SER A 137 -2.00 50.67 8.56
C SER A 137 -0.87 50.97 9.56
N SER A 138 0.07 50.04 9.76
CA SER A 138 1.25 50.23 10.62
C SER A 138 2.44 50.82 9.87
N GLN A 139 2.47 50.75 8.54
CA GLN A 139 3.59 51.25 7.74
C GLN A 139 3.63 52.78 7.60
N THR A 140 2.59 53.50 8.04
CA THR A 140 2.62 54.97 8.18
C THR A 140 3.38 55.46 9.43
N ASN A 141 3.96 54.56 10.25
CA ASN A 141 4.72 54.94 11.45
C ASN A 141 6.05 54.18 11.60
N THR A 142 6.72 53.82 10.50
CA THR A 142 8.11 53.33 10.57
C THR A 142 9.03 54.17 9.71
N GLY A 143 9.10 55.46 10.03
CA GLY A 143 10.29 56.27 9.79
C GLY A 143 10.93 56.56 11.14
N TYR A 144 11.78 55.67 11.65
CA TYR A 144 12.75 56.10 12.65
C TYR A 144 13.75 57.00 11.92
N ASP A 145 13.53 58.30 12.09
CA ASP A 145 14.41 59.31 11.55
C ASP A 145 15.72 59.30 12.34
N GLN A 146 16.74 58.68 11.77
CA GLN A 146 18.07 58.53 12.37
C GLN A 146 18.91 59.82 12.29
N SER A 147 18.29 60.96 11.95
CA SER A 147 18.95 62.28 11.83
C SER A 147 19.10 63.04 13.15
N ASN A 148 18.49 62.58 14.25
CA ASN A 148 18.45 63.30 15.53
C ASN A 148 19.37 62.73 16.63
N ILE A 149 20.20 61.73 16.33
CA ILE A 149 21.16 61.18 17.30
C ILE A 149 22.45 62.02 17.22
N SER A 150 22.71 62.79 18.27
CA SER A 150 23.97 63.54 18.41
C SER A 150 25.17 62.60 18.33
N SER A 151 26.24 63.02 17.66
CA SER A 151 27.47 62.22 17.46
C SER A 151 28.02 61.65 18.75
N ASP A 152 27.86 62.38 19.85
CA ASP A 152 28.31 61.96 21.17
C ASP A 152 27.52 60.76 21.67
N GLN A 153 26.21 60.74 21.44
CA GLN A 153 25.34 59.61 21.82
C GLN A 153 25.59 58.37 20.96
N GLN A 154 25.90 58.55 19.68
CA GLN A 154 26.31 57.46 18.80
C GLN A 154 27.61 56.81 19.30
N LYS A 155 28.56 57.63 19.78
CA LYS A 155 29.86 57.15 20.28
C LYS A 155 29.72 56.34 21.58
N VAL A 156 28.97 56.82 22.58
CA VAL A 156 28.75 56.03 23.81
C VAL A 156 28.00 54.73 23.53
N LEU A 157 27.10 54.72 22.55
CA LEU A 157 26.39 53.51 22.17
C LEU A 157 27.35 52.48 21.56
N ASN A 158 28.23 52.90 20.66
CA ASN A 158 29.22 52.03 20.04
C ASN A 158 30.27 51.54 21.07
N ASP A 159 30.75 52.41 21.94
CA ASP A 159 31.68 52.05 23.03
C ASP A 159 31.05 51.04 24.02
N ALA A 160 29.76 51.20 24.35
CA ALA A 160 29.02 50.26 25.20
C ALA A 160 28.84 48.89 24.54
N VAL A 161 28.63 48.85 23.22
CA VAL A 161 28.53 47.60 22.45
C VAL A 161 29.88 46.90 22.37
N SER A 162 30.97 47.63 22.14
CA SER A 162 32.34 47.08 22.09
C SER A 162 32.79 46.51 23.44
N THR A 163 32.51 47.23 24.54
CA THR A 163 32.86 46.78 25.90
C THR A 163 32.10 45.50 26.28
N ARG A 164 30.87 45.35 25.82
CA ARG A 164 30.06 44.14 26.06
C ARG A 164 30.52 42.94 25.25
N ALA A 165 31.20 43.16 24.12
CA ALA A 165 31.76 42.12 23.29
C ALA A 165 33.16 41.66 23.76
N GLY A 166 33.81 42.37 24.68
CA GLY A 166 35.11 42.00 25.24
C GLY A 166 36.28 42.12 24.25
N LEU A 167 36.16 42.98 23.23
CA LEU A 167 37.22 43.30 22.28
C LEU A 167 37.70 44.74 22.50
N ASP A 168 39.02 44.93 22.50
CA ASP A 168 39.72 46.23 22.68
C ASP A 168 39.64 47.12 21.41
N CYS A 169 38.88 46.71 20.40
CA CYS A 169 38.74 47.44 19.14
C CYS A 169 37.39 47.19 18.46
N ASP A 170 36.95 48.16 17.65
CA ASP A 170 35.60 48.25 17.07
C ASP A 170 35.40 47.20 15.95
N PRO A 171 34.43 46.28 16.03
CA PRO A 171 34.29 45.15 15.11
C PRO A 171 33.88 45.53 13.67
N LEU A 172 33.50 46.79 13.41
CA LEU A 172 33.27 47.29 12.05
C LEU A 172 34.53 47.85 11.38
N HIS A 173 35.64 47.98 12.11
CA HIS A 173 36.91 48.43 11.55
C HIS A 173 37.68 47.24 10.95
N SER A 174 38.23 47.41 9.74
CA SER A 174 38.78 46.30 8.92
C SER A 174 40.01 45.60 9.50
N ASP A 175 40.63 46.19 10.52
CA ASP A 175 41.94 45.76 11.05
C ASP A 175 41.84 45.00 12.40
N CYS A 176 40.63 44.77 12.94
CA CYS A 176 40.50 43.96 14.17
C CYS A 176 40.68 42.46 13.90
N PRO A 177 41.49 41.74 14.71
CA PRO A 177 41.71 40.32 14.52
C PRO A 177 40.45 39.53 14.84
N LYS A 178 39.95 38.78 13.86
CA LYS A 178 38.84 37.83 14.08
C LYS A 178 39.35 36.67 14.91
N VAL A 179 38.76 36.47 16.09
CA VAL A 179 39.02 35.29 16.93
C VAL A 179 38.44 34.08 16.18
N ASN A 180 39.31 33.11 15.87
CA ASN A 180 38.97 31.86 15.17
C ASN A 180 38.11 30.94 16.03
#